data_AF-A0A0C9ZCX9-F1
#
_entry.id   AF-A0A0C9ZCX9-F1
#
_cell.length_a   1.000
_cell.length_b   1.000
_cell.length_c   1.000
_cell.angle_alpha   90.00
_cell.angle_beta   90.00
_cell.angle_gamma   90.00
#
_symmetry.space_group_name_H-M   'P 1'
#
loop_
_entity.id
_entity.type
_entity.pdbx_description
1 polymer ?
#
loop_
_entity_poly.entity_id
_entity_poly.type
_entity_poly.pdbx_seq_one_letter_code
_entity_poly.pdbx_strand_id
1 'polypeptide(L)'
;GDINDDWVVEIEKGDRRDKESSKRLRTLRTHFKLRHLNTGCYLFSHKVKLPEWGFDQQEVTCNKNAVKANSLWYVETAAKHPQLPADAPKVNYKIPGFLSKFWELQRVMWTTNAGLTDRHMYDSRPSTWPRLRRGINFWVKDHRQIYLIGNPFVWWSSTASVITYIIVRGFLLLRAKRGYRDFDNSED
;
A
#
# COMPACT_ATOMS: atom_id res chain seq x y z
N GLY A 1 16.52 10.93 36.13
CA GLY A 1 15.72 9.80 35.67
C GLY A 1 15.02 9.22 36.86
N ASP A 2 13.73 8.99 36.73
CA ASP A 2 12.91 8.26 37.70
C ASP A 2 12.50 6.89 37.12
N ILE A 3 11.73 6.12 37.89
CA ILE A 3 11.25 4.80 37.45
C ILE A 3 10.23 4.87 36.30
N ASN A 4 9.70 6.05 35.96
CA ASN A 4 8.82 6.27 34.81
C ASN A 4 9.61 6.49 33.51
N ASP A 5 10.93 6.47 33.58
CA ASP A 5 11.80 6.47 32.41
C ASP A 5 12.24 5.03 32.02
N ASP A 6 11.87 4.03 32.81
CA ASP A 6 12.36 2.65 32.65
C ASP A 6 11.51 1.82 31.67
N TRP A 7 12.20 1.25 30.67
CA TRP A 7 11.62 0.39 29.64
C TRP A 7 12.26 -0.99 29.64
N VAL A 8 11.44 -2.01 29.81
CA VAL A 8 11.85 -3.41 29.70
C VAL A 8 11.85 -3.83 28.24
N VAL A 9 12.99 -4.35 27.78
CA VAL A 9 13.16 -4.89 26.43
C VAL A 9 12.67 -6.33 26.39
N GLU A 10 11.61 -6.58 25.60
CA GLU A 10 11.03 -7.90 25.42
C GLU A 10 11.28 -8.40 23.99
N ILE A 11 12.15 -9.40 23.83
CA ILE A 11 12.46 -9.97 22.51
C ILE A 11 11.27 -10.80 22.02
N GLU A 12 10.69 -10.40 20.89
CA GLU A 12 9.55 -11.10 20.27
C GLU A 12 10.04 -12.12 19.25
N LYS A 13 11.02 -11.74 18.39
CA LYS A 13 11.48 -12.60 17.30
C LYS A 13 12.91 -12.24 16.87
N GLY A 14 13.78 -13.25 16.87
CA GLY A 14 15.08 -13.18 16.21
C GLY A 14 15.07 -13.70 14.77
N ASP A 15 16.16 -13.45 14.06
CA ASP A 15 16.42 -13.95 12.73
C ASP A 15 16.76 -15.45 12.75
N ARG A 16 16.15 -16.23 11.85
CA ARG A 16 16.36 -17.70 11.78
C ARG A 16 17.82 -18.11 11.53
N ARG A 17 18.61 -17.26 10.85
CA ARG A 17 20.03 -17.54 10.54
C ARG A 17 20.97 -17.10 11.67
N ASP A 18 20.47 -16.35 12.64
CA ASP A 18 21.24 -15.85 13.77
C ASP A 18 20.54 -16.23 15.08
N LYS A 19 20.85 -17.42 15.61
CA LYS A 19 20.22 -17.95 16.84
C LYS A 19 20.40 -17.02 18.05
N GLU A 20 21.50 -16.26 18.09
CA GLU A 20 21.79 -15.32 19.18
C GLU A 20 20.83 -14.14 19.19
N SER A 21 20.28 -13.74 18.03
CA SER A 21 19.29 -12.65 17.94
C SER A 21 17.96 -12.95 18.62
N SER A 22 17.70 -14.21 18.97
CA SER A 22 16.53 -14.59 19.78
C SER A 22 16.80 -14.54 21.28
N LYS A 23 18.08 -14.53 21.69
CA LYS A 23 18.51 -14.54 23.09
C LYS A 23 18.93 -13.16 23.59
N ARG A 24 19.56 -12.38 22.71
CA ARG A 24 20.04 -11.02 23.01
C ARG A 24 19.77 -10.08 21.85
N LEU A 25 19.63 -8.80 22.17
CA LEU A 25 19.34 -7.78 21.17
C LEU A 25 20.52 -7.62 20.20
N ARG A 26 20.21 -7.77 18.91
CA ARG A 26 21.11 -7.55 17.78
C ARG A 26 20.47 -6.63 16.76
N THR A 27 21.24 -5.65 16.30
CA THR A 27 20.85 -4.69 15.26
C THR A 27 20.39 -5.42 14.00
N LEU A 28 19.35 -4.91 13.32
CA LEU A 28 18.71 -5.46 12.11
C LEU A 28 18.17 -6.90 12.18
N ARG A 29 18.41 -7.65 13.26
CA ARG A 29 18.07 -9.08 13.39
C ARG A 29 16.98 -9.35 14.43
N THR A 30 16.85 -8.46 15.40
CA THR A 30 15.95 -8.66 16.55
C THR A 30 14.77 -7.72 16.45
N HIS A 31 13.56 -8.28 16.47
CA HIS A 31 12.33 -7.54 16.68
C HIS A 31 11.92 -7.70 18.13
N PHE A 32 11.75 -6.58 18.83
CA PHE A 32 11.43 -6.54 20.25
C PHE A 32 10.32 -5.54 20.51
N LYS A 33 9.75 -5.60 21.71
CA LYS A 33 8.82 -4.61 22.26
C LYS A 33 9.49 -3.90 23.42
N LEU A 34 9.07 -2.67 23.68
CA LEU A 34 9.45 -1.91 24.86
C LEU A 34 8.22 -1.83 25.76
N ARG A 35 8.29 -2.44 26.94
CA ARG A 35 7.25 -2.37 27.96
C ARG A 35 7.66 -1.39 29.04
N HIS A 36 6.84 -0.38 29.28
CA HIS A 36 7.06 0.56 30.36
C HIS A 36 6.93 -0.15 31.72
N LEU A 37 7.89 0.06 32.63
CA LEU A 37 8.03 -0.75 33.84
C LEU A 37 6.81 -0.60 34.77
N ASN A 38 6.42 0.64 35.09
CA ASN A 38 5.36 0.92 36.07
C ASN A 38 3.94 0.71 35.55
N THR A 39 3.66 1.14 34.31
CA THR A 39 2.29 1.14 33.77
C THR A 39 1.97 -0.12 32.97
N GLY A 40 2.99 -0.90 32.59
CA GLY A 40 2.87 -2.11 31.79
C GLY A 40 2.41 -1.87 30.34
N CYS A 41 2.34 -0.62 29.88
CA CYS A 41 1.99 -0.33 28.49
C CYS A 41 3.18 -0.54 27.56
N TYR A 42 2.89 -0.71 26.27
CA TYR A 42 3.90 -0.94 25.23
C TYR A 42 4.12 0.31 24.40
N LEU A 43 5.37 0.58 24.04
CA LEU A 43 5.72 1.64 23.11
C LEU A 43 5.09 1.36 21.74
N PHE A 44 4.31 2.30 21.25
CA PHE A 44 3.40 2.13 20.13
C PHE A 44 3.48 3.33 19.19
N SER A 45 3.36 3.07 17.89
CA SER A 45 3.23 4.12 16.88
C SER A 45 2.21 3.73 15.80
N HIS A 46 1.72 4.72 15.07
CA HIS A 46 0.74 4.51 14.02
C HIS A 46 0.87 5.57 12.93
N LYS A 47 0.19 5.35 11.80
CA LYS A 47 0.36 6.14 10.57
C LYS A 47 -0.24 7.56 10.64
N VAL A 48 -0.85 7.96 11.75
CA VAL A 48 -1.41 9.30 11.90
C VAL A 48 -0.28 10.25 12.26
N LYS A 49 -0.22 11.36 11.54
CA LYS A 49 0.76 12.42 11.77
C LYS A 49 0.28 13.36 12.87
N LEU A 50 1.24 13.91 13.60
CA LEU A 50 0.99 15.00 14.51
C LEU A 50 0.53 16.26 13.75
N PRO A 51 -0.12 17.22 14.44
CA PRO A 51 -0.45 18.53 13.85
C PRO A 51 0.81 19.28 13.39
N GLU A 52 0.64 20.48 12.83
CA GLU A 52 1.70 21.26 12.18
C GLU A 52 2.99 21.41 13.01
N TRP A 53 2.87 21.55 14.34
CA TRP A 53 4.02 21.64 15.25
C TRP A 53 4.92 20.40 15.23
N GLY A 54 4.40 19.25 14.80
CA GLY A 54 5.10 17.97 14.72
C GLY A 54 5.83 17.74 13.40
N PHE A 55 5.91 18.72 12.50
CA PHE A 55 6.71 18.66 11.26
C PHE A 55 6.48 17.38 10.44
N ASP A 56 5.22 17.00 10.22
CA ASP A 56 4.82 15.79 9.49
C ASP A 56 5.27 14.44 10.11
N GLN A 57 5.69 14.44 11.37
CA GLN A 57 6.11 13.23 12.09
C GLN A 57 4.93 12.43 12.62
N GLN A 58 5.16 11.13 12.83
CA GLN A 58 4.19 10.23 13.44
C GLN A 58 4.20 10.36 14.96
N GLU A 59 3.06 10.06 15.58
CA GLU A 59 2.95 10.00 17.03
C GLU A 59 3.59 8.72 17.61
N VAL A 60 4.27 8.86 18.75
CA VAL A 60 4.78 7.75 19.57
C VAL A 60 4.13 7.83 20.95
N THR A 61 3.43 6.77 21.35
CA THR A 61 2.68 6.70 22.60
C THR A 61 2.95 5.41 23.35
N CYS A 62 2.40 5.28 24.55
CA CYS A 62 2.42 4.03 25.31
C CYS A 62 0.99 3.49 25.43
N ASN A 63 0.72 2.33 24.83
CA ASN A 63 -0.61 1.73 24.77
C ASN A 63 -0.65 0.38 25.50
N LYS A 64 -1.62 0.20 26.41
CA LYS A 64 -1.81 -1.06 27.15
C LYS A 64 -2.31 -2.20 26.26
N ASN A 65 -3.14 -1.89 25.26
CA ASN A 65 -3.70 -2.84 24.31
C ASN A 65 -3.14 -2.59 22.91
N ALA A 66 -1.81 -2.55 22.81
CA ALA A 66 -1.11 -2.25 21.57
C ALA A 66 -1.31 -3.37 20.53
N VAL A 67 -1.67 -2.99 19.30
CA VAL A 67 -1.65 -3.92 18.16
C VAL A 67 -0.21 -4.36 17.93
N LYS A 68 0.03 -5.68 17.93
CA LYS A 68 1.38 -6.27 17.87
C LYS A 68 2.26 -5.65 16.78
N ALA A 69 1.75 -5.53 15.56
CA ALA A 69 2.51 -5.01 14.41
C ALA A 69 3.02 -3.57 14.62
N ASN A 70 2.29 -2.75 15.37
CA ASN A 70 2.58 -1.34 15.64
C ASN A 70 3.41 -1.11 16.91
N SER A 71 3.71 -2.19 17.65
CA SER A 71 4.52 -2.19 18.87
C SER A 71 5.89 -2.85 18.70
N LEU A 72 6.16 -3.36 17.49
CA LEU A 72 7.42 -4.02 17.17
C LEU A 72 8.46 -2.99 16.73
N TRP A 73 9.60 -3.04 17.40
CA TRP A 73 10.74 -2.19 17.13
C TRP A 73 11.96 -3.04 16.79
N TYR A 74 12.90 -2.44 16.04
CA TYR A 74 14.22 -3.00 15.82
C TYR A 74 15.22 -1.85 15.78
N VAL A 75 16.48 -2.13 16.14
CA VAL A 75 17.55 -1.13 16.05
C VAL A 75 18.22 -1.26 14.69
N GLU A 76 18.15 -0.22 13.88
CA GLU A 76 18.83 -0.14 12.59
C GLU A 76 20.31 0.19 12.77
N THR A 77 20.58 1.34 13.39
CA THR A 77 21.93 1.86 13.59
C THR A 77 22.20 2.01 15.07
N ALA A 78 23.22 1.34 15.57
CA ALA A 78 23.81 1.64 16.87
C ALA A 78 24.99 2.58 16.64
N ALA A 79 24.96 3.77 17.23
CA ALA A 79 26.05 4.73 17.18
C ALA A 79 27.33 4.16 17.82
N LYS A 80 28.47 4.82 17.59
CA LYS A 80 29.73 4.45 18.25
C LYS A 80 29.56 4.57 19.77
N HIS A 81 29.71 3.46 20.46
CA HIS A 81 29.80 3.43 21.92
C HIS A 81 31.27 3.35 22.33
N PRO A 82 31.75 4.10 23.34
CA PRO A 82 33.17 4.12 23.74
C PRO A 82 33.73 2.75 24.12
N GLN A 83 32.87 1.86 24.65
CA GLN A 83 33.24 0.50 25.04
C GLN A 83 33.14 -0.52 23.88
N LEU A 84 32.73 -0.08 22.69
CA LEU A 84 32.64 -0.95 21.52
C LEU A 84 33.97 -0.95 20.77
N PRO A 85 34.63 -2.11 20.60
CA PRO A 85 35.91 -2.17 19.91
C PRO A 85 35.76 -1.87 18.41
N ALA A 86 36.82 -1.36 17.79
CA ALA A 86 36.77 -0.88 16.40
C ALA A 86 36.50 -2.00 15.37
N ASP A 87 36.83 -3.24 15.71
CA ASP A 87 36.66 -4.46 14.94
C ASP A 87 35.32 -5.18 15.23
N ALA A 88 34.43 -4.57 16.00
CA ALA A 88 33.13 -5.16 16.32
C ALA A 88 32.38 -5.58 15.05
N PRO A 89 31.73 -6.76 15.07
CA PRO A 89 31.06 -7.31 13.90
C PRO A 89 29.92 -6.39 13.46
N LYS A 90 30.00 -5.91 12.22
CA LYS A 90 28.96 -5.08 11.60
C LYS A 90 27.97 -5.96 10.84
N VAL A 91 26.71 -5.56 10.87
CA VAL A 91 25.64 -6.21 10.12
C VAL A 91 25.07 -5.22 9.11
N ASN A 92 24.66 -5.72 7.96
CA ASN A 92 23.96 -4.95 6.95
C ASN A 92 22.60 -5.59 6.63
N TYR A 93 21.77 -4.83 5.95
CA TYR A 93 20.52 -5.28 5.35
C TYR A 93 20.73 -6.51 4.50
N LYS A 94 19.73 -7.40 4.55
CA LYS A 94 19.73 -8.57 3.67
C LYS A 94 19.20 -8.13 2.32
N ILE A 95 19.92 -8.49 1.28
CA ILE A 95 19.43 -8.35 -0.09
C ILE A 95 18.31 -9.39 -0.27
N PRO A 96 17.07 -8.95 -0.53
CA PRO A 96 15.98 -9.88 -0.77
C PRO A 96 16.20 -10.61 -2.10
N GLY A 97 15.75 -11.87 -2.18
CA GLY A 97 15.70 -12.58 -3.46
C GLY A 97 14.66 -11.96 -4.40
N PHE A 98 14.77 -12.23 -5.70
CA PHE A 98 13.90 -11.64 -6.74
C PHE A 98 12.40 -11.74 -6.40
N LEU A 99 11.90 -12.95 -6.12
CA LEU A 99 10.47 -13.15 -5.84
C LEU A 99 10.01 -12.42 -4.58
N SER A 100 10.85 -12.38 -3.53
CA SER A 100 10.55 -11.62 -2.32
C SER A 100 10.43 -10.13 -2.61
N LYS A 101 11.36 -9.60 -3.42
CA LYS A 101 11.34 -8.18 -3.80
C LYS A 101 10.18 -7.85 -4.73
N PHE A 102 9.87 -8.74 -5.67
CA PHE A 102 8.74 -8.60 -6.58
C PHE A 102 7.42 -8.50 -5.80
N TRP A 103 7.16 -9.41 -4.87
CA TRP A 103 5.93 -9.37 -4.07
C TRP A 103 5.86 -8.19 -3.10
N GLU A 104 6.99 -7.81 -2.50
CA GLU A 104 7.08 -6.58 -1.70
C GLU A 104 6.69 -5.36 -2.55
N LEU A 105 7.25 -5.24 -3.76
CA LEU A 105 6.95 -4.17 -4.69
C LEU A 105 5.46 -4.14 -5.06
N GLN A 106 4.87 -5.29 -5.41
CA GLN A 106 3.44 -5.35 -5.75
C GLN A 106 2.54 -4.91 -4.60
N ARG A 107 2.87 -5.28 -3.35
CA ARG A 107 2.12 -4.81 -2.17
C ARG A 107 2.24 -3.31 -1.99
N VAL A 108 3.44 -2.76 -2.13
CA VAL A 108 3.65 -1.31 -2.02
C VAL A 108 2.88 -0.58 -3.11
N MET A 109 2.99 -1.02 -4.37
CA MET A 109 2.23 -0.47 -5.50
C MET A 109 0.73 -0.49 -5.23
N TRP A 110 0.19 -1.60 -4.71
CA TRP A 110 -1.22 -1.70 -4.36
C TRP A 110 -1.62 -0.71 -3.26
N THR A 111 -0.88 -0.66 -2.15
CA THR A 111 -1.19 0.24 -1.03
C THR A 111 -1.07 1.71 -1.42
N THR A 112 -0.08 2.03 -2.25
CA THR A 112 0.10 3.39 -2.79
C THR A 112 -1.09 3.72 -3.69
N ASN A 113 -1.42 2.87 -4.67
CA ASN A 113 -2.54 3.06 -5.60
C ASN A 113 -3.88 3.24 -4.87
N ALA A 114 -4.14 2.45 -3.82
CA ALA A 114 -5.34 2.58 -2.99
C ALA A 114 -5.38 3.90 -2.19
N GLY A 115 -4.22 4.49 -1.91
CA GLY A 115 -4.09 5.78 -1.23
C GLY A 115 -4.25 7.00 -2.13
N LEU A 116 -4.18 6.86 -3.47
CA LEU A 116 -4.42 7.95 -4.42
C LEU A 116 -5.91 8.31 -4.49
N THR A 117 -6.37 9.07 -3.49
CA THR A 117 -7.78 9.47 -3.33
C THR A 117 -8.02 10.96 -3.59
N ASP A 118 -6.96 11.72 -3.84
CA ASP A 118 -7.02 13.16 -4.13
C ASP A 118 -7.86 13.43 -5.38
N ARG A 119 -8.58 14.56 -5.33
CA ARG A 119 -9.47 15.00 -6.42
C ARG A 119 -8.81 16.10 -7.24
N HIS A 120 -8.85 15.95 -8.56
CA HIS A 120 -8.43 16.97 -9.50
C HIS A 120 -9.63 17.60 -10.22
N MET A 121 -9.52 18.87 -10.61
CA MET A 121 -10.57 19.58 -11.36
C MET A 121 -10.90 18.92 -12.71
N TYR A 122 -9.97 18.15 -13.28
CA TYR A 122 -10.13 17.41 -14.54
C TYR A 122 -10.41 15.92 -14.36
N ASP A 123 -10.64 15.45 -13.13
CA ASP A 123 -11.01 14.05 -12.91
C ASP A 123 -12.35 13.73 -13.58
N SER A 124 -12.41 12.54 -14.19
CA SER A 124 -13.61 12.02 -14.85
C SER A 124 -14.14 10.79 -14.12
N ARG A 125 -15.46 10.59 -14.16
CA ARG A 125 -16.11 9.41 -13.57
C ARG A 125 -16.33 8.34 -14.63
N PRO A 126 -16.12 7.05 -14.34
CA PRO A 126 -16.34 5.96 -15.31
C PRO A 126 -17.72 5.97 -15.99
N SER A 127 -18.78 6.33 -15.25
CA SER A 127 -20.14 6.44 -15.77
C SER A 127 -20.35 7.58 -16.80
N THR A 128 -19.37 8.48 -16.94
CA THR A 128 -19.40 9.56 -17.91
C THR A 128 -18.62 9.24 -19.18
N TRP A 129 -17.74 8.23 -19.16
CA TRP A 129 -16.88 7.88 -20.29
C TRP A 129 -17.66 7.47 -21.53
N PRO A 130 -18.70 6.62 -21.47
CA PRO A 130 -19.43 6.20 -22.68
C PRO A 130 -20.12 7.37 -23.39
N ARG A 131 -20.47 8.43 -22.65
CA ARG A 131 -21.14 9.62 -23.19
C ARG A 131 -20.19 10.70 -23.65
N LEU A 132 -18.89 10.58 -23.40
CA LEU A 132 -17.87 11.57 -23.73
C LEU A 132 -18.25 13.01 -23.28
N ARG A 133 -18.77 13.16 -22.05
CA ARG A 133 -19.32 14.45 -21.58
C ARG A 133 -18.26 15.54 -21.37
N ARG A 134 -17.03 15.15 -21.04
CA ARG A 134 -15.92 16.05 -20.74
C ARG A 134 -14.60 15.33 -21.04
N GLY A 135 -13.64 16.04 -21.61
CA GLY A 135 -12.27 15.59 -21.81
C GLY A 135 -11.32 16.03 -20.69
N ILE A 136 -10.03 15.80 -20.89
CA ILE A 136 -8.97 16.12 -19.92
C ILE A 136 -8.04 17.15 -20.53
N ASN A 137 -7.77 18.24 -19.79
CA ASN A 137 -6.80 19.24 -20.22
C ASN A 137 -5.40 18.83 -19.77
N PHE A 138 -4.45 18.74 -20.72
CA PHE A 138 -3.07 18.37 -20.45
C PHE A 138 -2.17 19.59 -20.26
N TRP A 139 -2.42 20.67 -21.00
CA TRP A 139 -1.52 21.81 -21.03
C TRP A 139 -2.21 23.05 -21.61
N VAL A 140 -1.88 24.22 -21.04
CA VAL A 140 -2.33 25.54 -21.53
C VAL A 140 -1.17 26.54 -21.41
N LYS A 141 -0.86 27.27 -22.48
CA LYS A 141 0.05 28.42 -22.48
C LYS A 141 -0.22 29.30 -23.69
N ASP A 142 -0.04 30.62 -23.57
CA ASP A 142 -0.07 31.58 -24.69
C ASP A 142 -1.30 31.39 -25.61
N HIS A 143 -2.50 31.27 -25.02
CA HIS A 143 -3.77 31.00 -25.71
C HIS A 143 -3.83 29.71 -26.55
N ARG A 144 -2.92 28.76 -26.30
CA ARG A 144 -2.91 27.43 -26.90
C ARG A 144 -3.19 26.40 -25.81
N GLN A 145 -3.89 25.33 -26.17
CA GLN A 145 -4.23 24.25 -25.24
C GLN A 145 -4.12 22.88 -25.91
N ILE A 146 -3.67 21.89 -25.14
CA ILE A 146 -3.67 20.48 -25.52
C ILE A 146 -4.76 19.80 -24.70
N TYR A 147 -5.83 19.42 -25.37
CA TYR A 147 -7.02 18.83 -24.75
C TYR A 147 -7.27 17.43 -25.30
N LEU A 148 -7.39 16.45 -24.41
CA LEU A 148 -7.74 15.09 -24.77
C LEU A 148 -9.25 14.94 -24.79
N ILE A 149 -9.78 14.74 -25.99
CA ILE A 149 -11.17 14.41 -26.26
C ILE A 149 -11.24 13.42 -27.43
N GLY A 150 -12.08 12.39 -27.30
CA GLY A 150 -12.30 11.42 -28.36
C GLY A 150 -13.06 12.01 -29.55
N ASN A 151 -12.99 11.36 -30.71
CA ASN A 151 -13.88 11.66 -31.83
C ASN A 151 -15.32 11.20 -31.47
N PRO A 152 -16.32 12.09 -31.38
CA PRO A 152 -17.67 11.72 -30.93
C PRO A 152 -18.34 10.65 -31.78
N PHE A 153 -18.13 10.66 -33.10
CA PHE A 153 -18.73 9.69 -34.01
C PHE A 153 -18.20 8.29 -33.74
N VAL A 154 -16.88 8.15 -33.60
CA VAL A 154 -16.24 6.86 -33.31
C VAL A 154 -16.58 6.40 -31.88
N TRP A 155 -16.58 7.31 -30.93
CA TRP A 155 -16.80 6.99 -29.51
C TRP A 155 -18.23 6.50 -29.25
N TRP A 156 -19.23 7.22 -29.77
CA TRP A 156 -20.64 6.85 -29.60
C TRP A 156 -21.02 5.62 -30.40
N SER A 157 -20.51 5.44 -31.62
CA SER A 157 -20.75 4.22 -32.40
C SER A 157 -20.13 2.99 -31.72
N SER A 158 -18.91 3.10 -31.19
CA SER A 158 -18.29 2.02 -30.39
C SER A 158 -19.11 1.71 -29.14
N THR A 159 -19.54 2.73 -28.39
CA THR A 159 -20.40 2.56 -27.21
C THR A 159 -21.73 1.89 -27.56
N ALA A 160 -22.38 2.31 -28.64
CA ALA A 160 -23.63 1.73 -29.11
C ALA A 160 -23.46 0.27 -29.56
N SER A 161 -22.35 -0.05 -30.22
CA SER A 161 -22.00 -1.42 -30.61
C SER A 161 -21.88 -2.35 -29.39
N VAL A 162 -21.17 -1.92 -28.34
CA VAL A 162 -21.04 -2.70 -27.09
C VAL A 162 -22.40 -2.93 -26.43
N ILE A 163 -23.24 -1.89 -26.32
CA ILE A 163 -24.59 -2.00 -25.74
C ILE A 163 -25.45 -2.97 -26.57
N THR A 164 -25.41 -2.84 -27.90
CA THR A 164 -26.18 -3.70 -28.81
C THR A 164 -25.74 -5.16 -28.67
N TYR A 165 -24.43 -5.41 -28.60
CA TYR A 165 -23.89 -6.75 -28.37
C TYR A 165 -24.39 -7.36 -27.05
N ILE A 166 -24.38 -6.60 -25.94
CA ILE A 166 -24.88 -7.08 -24.64
C ILE A 166 -26.36 -7.43 -24.73
N ILE A 167 -27.17 -6.59 -25.38
CA ILE A 167 -28.62 -6.83 -25.57
C ILE A 167 -28.86 -8.09 -26.40
N VAL A 168 -28.21 -8.19 -27.56
CA VAL A 168 -28.36 -9.34 -28.46
C VAL A 168 -27.89 -10.62 -27.77
N ARG A 169 -26.72 -10.60 -27.11
CA ARG A 169 -26.19 -11.75 -26.38
C ARG A 169 -27.11 -12.15 -25.23
N GLY A 170 -27.62 -11.20 -24.46
CA GLY A 170 -28.58 -11.44 -23.39
C GLY A 170 -29.88 -12.07 -23.92
N PHE A 171 -30.40 -11.55 -25.03
CA PHE A 171 -31.59 -12.10 -25.69
C PHE A 171 -31.37 -13.54 -26.19
N LEU A 172 -30.23 -13.82 -26.84
CA LEU A 172 -29.87 -15.15 -27.30
C LEU A 172 -29.70 -16.14 -26.14
N LEU A 173 -29.13 -15.71 -25.02
CA LEU A 173 -29.04 -16.55 -23.81
C LEU A 173 -30.42 -16.88 -23.23
N LEU A 174 -31.35 -15.93 -23.23
CA LEU A 174 -32.74 -16.17 -22.80
C LEU A 174 -33.46 -17.14 -23.73
N ARG A 175 -33.26 -17.01 -25.05
CA ARG A 175 -33.81 -17.93 -26.06
C ARG A 175 -33.25 -19.34 -25.92
N ALA A 176 -31.94 -19.47 -25.74
CA ALA A 176 -31.28 -20.74 -25.48
C ALA A 176 -31.86 -21.43 -24.23
N LYS A 177 -32.03 -20.69 -23.12
CA LYS A 177 -32.66 -21.24 -21.90
C LYS A 177 -34.12 -21.65 -22.11
N ARG A 178 -34.84 -21.02 -23.04
CA ARG A 178 -36.21 -21.36 -23.43
C ARG A 178 -36.30 -22.54 -24.41
N GLY A 179 -35.17 -23.11 -24.83
CA GLY A 179 -35.10 -24.28 -25.71
C GLY A 179 -35.01 -23.95 -27.20
N TYR A 180 -34.85 -22.68 -27.58
CA TYR A 180 -34.53 -22.32 -28.96
C TYR A 180 -33.05 -22.60 -29.25
N ARG A 181 -32.77 -23.30 -30.36
CA ARG A 181 -31.42 -23.66 -30.78
C ARG A 181 -30.91 -22.73 -31.87
N ASP A 182 -30.69 -21.48 -31.50
CA ASP A 182 -30.33 -20.41 -32.46
C ASP A 182 -28.92 -20.57 -33.05
N PHE A 183 -28.08 -21.46 -32.49
CA PHE A 183 -26.70 -21.70 -32.92
C PHE A 183 -26.49 -23.05 -33.63
N ASP A 184 -27.51 -23.90 -33.77
CA ASP A 184 -27.36 -25.23 -34.39
C ASP A 184 -27.04 -25.15 -35.90
N ASN A 185 -27.35 -24.04 -36.57
CA ASN A 185 -27.05 -23.81 -38.00
C ASN A 185 -25.79 -22.95 -38.24
N SER A 186 -24.92 -22.79 -37.23
CA SER A 186 -23.69 -21.97 -37.34
C SER A 186 -22.40 -22.78 -37.38
N GLU A 187 -22.50 -24.12 -37.45
CA GLU A 187 -21.41 -25.05 -37.79
C GLU A 187 -21.64 -25.59 -39.22
N ASP A 188 -21.33 -24.77 -40.23
CA ASP A 188 -21.00 -25.19 -41.62
C ASP A 188 -20.00 -24.18 -42.21
#